data_AF-A0A430QFA3-F1
#
_entry.id   AF-A0A430QFA3-F1
#
_cell.length_a   1.000
_cell.length_b   1.000
_cell.length_c   1.000
_cell.angle_alpha   90.00
_cell.angle_beta   90.00
_cell.angle_gamma   90.00
#
_symmetry.space_group_name_H-M   'P 1'
#
loop_
_entity.id
_entity.type
_entity.pdbx_description
1 polymer ?
#
loop_
_entity_poly.entity_id
_entity_poly.type
_entity_poly.pdbx_seq_one_letter_code
_entity_poly.pdbx_strand_id
1 'polypeptide(L)'
;CSLDGQLKQWRMNYDDIVSCWKQPLSSVLMKWTPHCMDHHPSSNEFLIGGPESCLLYSSVRLDVPLREWSWGQEPVHNAKFNPVEHNIACALTKDNSLMLIDCRQDQPVRKVKMDLKLNAFSWNPMEPFIFTAASEDYNVYTFDNRFFKFPRRVHRGHVNAVLDVDYSPTGREFVTGSYDSTIRLWKCDSTESFDVYHTRRMKRVLVVKVTLDAKFVLSSSSDQNVRLWKAHANEIIGPIQPRQKASLQTCESLREKFKDHPEVRKILKHRHLPKTIHASSKEHAIIRAKERRKERNTRIFNKNDLPFIPDKEKHVVAQYK
;
A
#
# COMPACT_ATOMS: atom_id res chain seq x y z
N CYS A 1 -11.66 -6.09 -15.47
CA CYS A 1 -11.86 -4.89 -16.31
C CYS A 1 -10.69 -4.71 -17.26
N SER A 2 -10.92 -4.32 -18.52
CA SER A 2 -9.85 -4.09 -19.53
C SER A 2 -9.87 -2.65 -20.04
N LEU A 3 -8.76 -2.24 -20.68
CA LEU A 3 -8.66 -0.99 -21.45
C LEU A 3 -9.63 -0.95 -22.64
N ASP A 4 -10.15 -2.10 -23.07
CA ASP A 4 -11.13 -2.20 -24.16
C ASP A 4 -12.53 -1.72 -23.74
N GLY A 5 -12.68 -1.15 -22.54
CA GLY A 5 -13.98 -0.74 -21.99
C GLY A 5 -14.89 -1.91 -21.62
N GLN A 6 -14.41 -3.15 -21.71
CA GLN A 6 -15.22 -4.34 -21.42
C GLN A 6 -15.06 -4.80 -19.97
N LEU A 7 -16.19 -5.04 -19.33
CA LEU A 7 -16.30 -5.75 -18.07
C LEU A 7 -16.70 -7.20 -18.36
N LYS A 8 -15.80 -8.14 -18.05
CA LYS A 8 -16.00 -9.57 -18.28
C LYS A 8 -16.03 -10.29 -16.94
N GLN A 9 -17.05 -11.11 -16.73
CA GLN A 9 -17.15 -12.02 -15.59
C GLN A 9 -16.75 -13.42 -16.03
N TRP A 10 -15.91 -14.08 -15.23
CA TRP A 10 -15.45 -15.44 -15.51
C TRP A 10 -15.84 -16.34 -14.35
N ARG A 11 -16.31 -17.55 -14.66
CA ARG A 11 -16.60 -18.55 -13.63
C ARG A 11 -15.33 -19.35 -13.36
N MET A 12 -14.89 -19.36 -12.11
CA MET A 12 -13.78 -20.21 -11.67
C MET A 12 -14.37 -21.48 -11.06
N ASN A 13 -14.56 -22.53 -11.87
CA ASN A 13 -14.80 -23.88 -11.36
C ASN A 13 -13.46 -24.61 -11.26
N TYR A 14 -13.16 -25.20 -10.11
CA TYR A 14 -11.89 -25.90 -9.89
C TYR A 14 -11.78 -27.20 -10.71
N ASP A 15 -12.91 -27.84 -11.03
CA ASP A 15 -12.92 -29.14 -11.68
C ASP A 15 -12.70 -29.06 -13.21
N ASP A 16 -13.14 -27.96 -13.85
CA ASP A 16 -13.18 -27.79 -15.32
C ASP A 16 -12.63 -26.42 -15.75
N ILE A 17 -11.38 -26.16 -15.38
CA ILE A 17 -10.72 -24.85 -15.58
C ILE A 17 -10.65 -24.45 -17.06
N VAL A 18 -10.29 -25.38 -17.93
CA VAL A 18 -9.97 -25.10 -19.34
C VAL A 18 -11.22 -24.77 -20.16
N SER A 19 -12.36 -25.41 -19.89
CA SER A 19 -13.63 -25.11 -20.57
C SER A 19 -14.19 -23.77 -20.11
N CYS A 20 -14.15 -23.50 -18.79
CA CYS A 20 -14.67 -22.26 -18.21
C CYS A 20 -13.89 -21.01 -18.64
N TRP A 21 -12.64 -21.14 -19.09
CA TRP A 21 -11.80 -20.02 -19.53
C TRP A 21 -11.95 -19.67 -21.01
N LYS A 22 -12.66 -20.50 -21.80
CA LYS A 22 -12.84 -20.23 -23.24
C LYS A 22 -13.78 -19.05 -23.50
N GLN A 23 -14.81 -18.89 -22.68
CA GLN A 23 -15.81 -17.83 -22.86
C GLN A 23 -16.17 -17.18 -21.52
N PRO A 24 -16.29 -15.83 -21.48
CA PRO A 24 -16.77 -15.14 -20.30
C PRO A 24 -18.24 -15.49 -20.05
N LEU A 25 -18.64 -15.56 -18.78
CA LEU A 25 -20.02 -15.81 -18.37
C LEU A 25 -20.93 -14.65 -18.74
N SER A 26 -20.44 -13.42 -18.54
CA SER A 26 -21.09 -12.20 -18.96
C SER A 26 -20.04 -11.21 -19.44
N SER A 27 -20.38 -10.43 -20.46
CA SER A 27 -19.54 -9.34 -20.95
C SER A 27 -20.39 -8.11 -21.20
N VAL A 28 -20.08 -7.02 -20.52
CA VAL A 28 -20.75 -5.73 -20.68
C VAL A 28 -19.76 -4.71 -21.21
N LEU A 29 -20.19 -3.93 -22.21
CA LEU A 29 -19.42 -2.83 -22.75
C LEU A 29 -19.74 -1.55 -21.98
N MET A 30 -18.74 -0.98 -21.34
CA MET A 30 -18.84 0.30 -20.64
C MET A 30 -18.61 1.45 -21.61
N LYS A 31 -19.22 2.61 -21.33
CA LYS A 31 -19.05 3.83 -22.13
C LYS A 31 -17.62 4.40 -22.08
N TRP A 32 -16.85 4.03 -21.06
CA TRP A 32 -15.51 4.55 -20.78
C TRP A 32 -14.63 3.43 -20.22
N THR A 33 -13.33 3.71 -20.10
CA THR A 33 -12.34 2.71 -19.70
C THR A 33 -12.17 2.66 -18.17
N PRO A 34 -12.50 1.53 -17.53
CA PRO A 34 -12.29 1.36 -16.10
C PRO A 34 -10.80 1.30 -15.73
N HIS A 35 -10.40 2.07 -14.73
CA HIS A 35 -9.01 2.13 -14.26
C HIS A 35 -8.70 1.12 -13.16
N CYS A 36 -9.65 0.91 -12.24
CA CYS A 36 -9.52 -0.02 -11.13
C CYS A 36 -10.84 -0.69 -10.80
N MET A 37 -10.76 -1.77 -10.04
CA MET A 37 -11.91 -2.55 -9.60
C MET A 37 -11.59 -3.17 -8.24
N ASP A 38 -12.58 -3.21 -7.35
CA ASP A 38 -12.50 -3.96 -6.09
C ASP A 38 -13.86 -4.51 -5.71
N HIS A 39 -13.89 -5.68 -5.08
CA HIS A 39 -15.13 -6.36 -4.70
C HIS A 39 -15.53 -6.05 -3.27
N HIS A 40 -16.83 -5.89 -3.02
CA HIS A 40 -17.34 -5.79 -1.67
C HIS A 40 -17.13 -7.14 -0.96
N PRO A 41 -16.58 -7.19 0.27
CA PRO A 41 -16.21 -8.48 0.87
C PRO A 41 -17.39 -9.40 1.23
N SER A 42 -18.58 -8.83 1.50
CA SER A 42 -19.75 -9.61 1.94
C SER A 42 -20.94 -9.59 0.99
N SER A 43 -20.97 -8.66 0.03
CA SER A 43 -22.12 -8.42 -0.84
C SER A 43 -21.71 -8.64 -2.28
N ASN A 44 -22.69 -8.82 -3.15
CA ASN A 44 -22.48 -9.04 -4.58
C ASN A 44 -22.16 -7.75 -5.34
N GLU A 45 -21.68 -6.72 -4.65
CA GLU A 45 -21.37 -5.39 -5.18
C GLU A 45 -19.87 -5.25 -5.43
N PHE A 46 -19.49 -4.33 -6.31
CA PHE A 46 -18.09 -4.04 -6.57
C PHE A 46 -17.93 -2.58 -7.02
N LEU A 47 -16.79 -2.01 -6.68
CA LEU A 47 -16.40 -0.66 -7.08
C LEU A 47 -15.66 -0.70 -8.41
N ILE A 48 -15.90 0.33 -9.22
CA ILE A 48 -15.13 0.64 -10.40
C ILE A 48 -14.66 2.09 -10.30
N GLY A 49 -13.36 2.32 -10.51
CA GLY A 49 -12.83 3.66 -10.75
C GLY A 49 -13.03 4.06 -12.21
N GLY A 50 -13.82 5.11 -12.42
CA GLY A 50 -14.06 5.72 -13.71
C GLY A 50 -13.20 6.94 -14.00
N PRO A 51 -13.40 7.58 -15.16
CA PRO A 51 -12.66 8.77 -15.58
C PRO A 51 -13.07 10.04 -14.83
N GLU A 52 -14.28 10.09 -14.27
CA GLU A 52 -14.80 11.26 -13.55
C GLU A 52 -15.27 10.92 -12.12
N SER A 53 -15.61 9.66 -11.86
CA SER A 53 -16.27 9.26 -10.62
C SER A 53 -15.94 7.82 -10.20
N CYS A 54 -16.19 7.52 -8.92
CA CYS A 54 -16.24 6.15 -8.41
C CYS A 54 -17.66 5.61 -8.57
N LEU A 55 -17.80 4.42 -9.14
CA LEU A 55 -19.10 3.82 -9.40
C LEU A 55 -19.24 2.49 -8.68
N LEU A 56 -20.41 2.26 -8.09
CA LEU A 56 -20.78 0.99 -7.48
C LEU A 56 -21.65 0.19 -8.46
N TYR A 57 -21.29 -1.06 -8.71
CA TYR A 57 -22.07 -1.97 -9.55
C TYR A 57 -22.47 -3.21 -8.75
N SER A 58 -23.54 -3.87 -9.19
CA SER A 58 -23.91 -5.21 -8.71
C SER A 58 -23.45 -6.25 -9.72
N SER A 59 -22.93 -7.38 -9.25
CA SER A 59 -22.56 -8.51 -10.12
C SER A 59 -23.75 -9.12 -10.86
N VAL A 60 -24.98 -8.93 -10.36
CA VAL A 60 -26.21 -9.40 -11.03
C VAL A 60 -26.65 -8.44 -12.15
N ARG A 61 -26.41 -7.14 -11.97
CA ARG A 61 -26.80 -6.08 -12.92
C ARG A 61 -25.59 -5.22 -13.24
N LEU A 62 -24.93 -5.55 -14.35
CA LEU A 62 -23.70 -4.92 -14.79
C LEU A 62 -23.91 -3.68 -15.68
N ASP A 63 -25.12 -3.49 -16.22
CA ASP A 63 -25.40 -2.43 -17.21
C ASP A 63 -25.61 -1.05 -16.58
N VAL A 64 -26.10 -1.00 -15.33
CA VAL A 64 -26.47 0.23 -14.64
C VAL A 64 -25.74 0.33 -13.30
N PRO A 65 -25.02 1.44 -13.02
CA PRO A 65 -24.42 1.65 -11.72
C PRO A 65 -25.50 1.86 -10.64
N LEU A 66 -25.29 1.31 -9.46
CA LEU A 66 -26.13 1.52 -8.29
C LEU A 66 -25.95 2.92 -7.71
N ARG A 67 -24.70 3.36 -7.59
CA ARG A 67 -24.31 4.65 -7.01
C ARG A 67 -23.10 5.21 -7.72
N GLU A 68 -22.99 6.53 -7.67
CA GLU A 68 -21.89 7.31 -8.25
C GLU A 68 -21.41 8.35 -7.23
N TRP A 69 -20.11 8.34 -6.94
CA TRP A 69 -19.47 9.34 -6.08
C TRP A 69 -18.44 10.14 -6.85
N SER A 70 -18.60 11.46 -6.87
CA SER A 70 -17.66 12.41 -7.46
C SER A 70 -17.42 13.59 -6.52
N TRP A 71 -16.19 14.11 -6.50
CA TRP A 71 -15.80 15.34 -5.80
C TRP A 71 -15.22 16.37 -6.78
N GLY A 72 -15.63 16.27 -8.05
CA GLY A 72 -15.03 16.98 -9.18
C GLY A 72 -14.87 16.04 -10.38
N GLN A 73 -14.37 16.56 -11.50
CA GLN A 73 -14.08 15.79 -12.72
C GLN A 73 -12.63 15.28 -12.67
N GLU A 74 -12.34 14.39 -11.73
CA GLU A 74 -11.01 13.81 -11.58
C GLU A 74 -11.05 12.28 -11.74
N PRO A 75 -10.16 11.70 -12.56
CA PRO A 75 -10.12 10.26 -12.76
C PRO A 75 -9.64 9.52 -11.52
N VAL A 76 -10.35 8.46 -11.19
CA VAL A 76 -10.05 7.59 -10.05
C VAL A 76 -9.24 6.41 -10.56
N HIS A 77 -7.98 6.31 -10.16
CA HIS A 77 -7.10 5.23 -10.63
C HIS A 77 -7.00 4.04 -9.67
N ASN A 78 -7.37 4.18 -8.41
CA ASN A 78 -7.38 3.07 -7.45
C ASN A 78 -8.51 3.26 -6.45
N ALA A 79 -9.32 2.23 -6.20
CA ALA A 79 -10.41 2.26 -5.23
C ALA A 79 -10.48 0.91 -4.55
N LYS A 80 -10.66 0.91 -3.23
CA LYS A 80 -10.75 -0.32 -2.43
C LYS A 80 -11.72 -0.19 -1.27
N PHE A 81 -12.47 -1.26 -1.02
CA PHE A 81 -13.30 -1.43 0.15
C PHE A 81 -12.47 -1.70 1.39
N ASN A 82 -12.98 -1.27 2.52
CA ASN A 82 -12.45 -1.67 3.80
C ASN A 82 -12.90 -3.12 4.10
N PRO A 83 -11.96 -4.05 4.37
CA PRO A 83 -12.27 -5.45 4.64
C PRO A 83 -13.01 -5.68 5.96
N VAL A 84 -12.95 -4.75 6.92
CA VAL A 84 -13.60 -4.88 8.23
C VAL A 84 -14.92 -4.11 8.27
N GLU A 85 -14.88 -2.82 7.93
CA GLU A 85 -16.08 -1.98 7.85
C GLU A 85 -16.52 -1.84 6.39
N HIS A 86 -17.24 -2.85 5.91
CA HIS A 86 -17.59 -3.03 4.50
C HIS A 86 -18.26 -1.82 3.81
N ASN A 87 -19.00 -1.00 4.57
CA ASN A 87 -19.65 0.20 4.04
C ASN A 87 -18.67 1.34 3.72
N ILE A 88 -17.42 1.27 4.17
CA ILE A 88 -16.43 2.32 3.91
C ILE A 88 -15.55 1.89 2.74
N ALA A 89 -15.38 2.80 1.79
CA ALA A 89 -14.43 2.67 0.72
C ALA A 89 -13.50 3.89 0.68
N CYS A 90 -12.34 3.71 0.07
CA CYS A 90 -11.46 4.82 -0.25
C CYS A 90 -11.10 4.75 -1.74
N ALA A 91 -10.93 5.92 -2.33
CA ALA A 91 -10.55 6.10 -3.71
C ALA A 91 -9.40 7.09 -3.82
N LEU A 92 -8.51 6.82 -4.77
CA LEU A 92 -7.39 7.69 -5.14
C LEU A 92 -7.70 8.34 -6.47
N THR A 93 -7.62 9.67 -6.51
CA THR A 93 -7.73 10.44 -7.75
C THR A 93 -6.34 10.78 -8.29
N LYS A 94 -6.26 11.09 -9.59
CA LYS A 94 -5.00 11.52 -10.21
C LYS A 94 -4.50 12.88 -9.72
N ASP A 95 -5.33 13.70 -9.08
CA ASP A 95 -4.93 15.02 -8.53
C ASP A 95 -4.30 14.92 -7.14
N ASN A 96 -3.60 13.80 -6.90
CA ASN A 96 -2.89 13.49 -5.67
C ASN A 96 -3.79 13.43 -4.43
N SER A 97 -5.06 13.08 -4.62
CA SER A 97 -6.03 13.12 -3.53
C SER A 97 -6.53 11.73 -3.12
N LEU A 98 -6.81 11.59 -1.82
CA LEU A 98 -7.54 10.51 -1.20
C LEU A 98 -8.97 10.97 -0.94
N MET A 99 -9.93 10.26 -1.50
CA MET A 99 -11.35 10.43 -1.25
C MET A 99 -11.85 9.28 -0.37
N LEU A 100 -12.49 9.61 0.75
CA LEU A 100 -13.18 8.66 1.62
C LEU A 100 -14.66 8.63 1.27
N ILE A 101 -15.20 7.44 1.11
CA ILE A 101 -16.56 7.18 0.66
C ILE A 101 -17.25 6.33 1.71
N ASP A 102 -18.46 6.71 2.10
CA ASP A 102 -19.38 5.84 2.83
C ASP A 102 -20.47 5.40 1.86
N CYS A 103 -20.58 4.10 1.62
CA CYS A 103 -21.49 3.51 0.66
C CYS A 103 -22.97 3.74 1.00
N ARG A 104 -23.25 4.15 2.25
CA ARG A 104 -24.59 4.50 2.71
C ARG A 104 -25.00 5.92 2.30
N GLN A 105 -24.02 6.80 2.07
CA GLN A 105 -24.22 8.19 1.69
C GLN A 105 -24.05 8.36 0.17
N ASP A 106 -24.69 9.39 -0.40
CA ASP A 106 -24.58 9.68 -1.84
C ASP A 106 -23.41 10.62 -2.16
N GLN A 107 -22.99 11.42 -1.19
CA GLN A 107 -21.79 12.25 -1.30
C GLN A 107 -20.61 11.56 -0.59
N PRO A 108 -19.39 11.70 -1.10
CA PRO A 108 -18.21 11.19 -0.40
C PRO A 108 -17.98 12.03 0.87
N VAL A 109 -17.33 11.42 1.86
CA VAL A 109 -17.28 11.94 3.24
C VAL A 109 -16.20 13.00 3.40
N ARG A 110 -15.00 12.75 2.86
CA ARG A 110 -13.82 13.62 3.05
C ARG A 110 -12.85 13.46 1.87
N LYS A 111 -12.13 14.53 1.52
CA LYS A 111 -11.03 14.50 0.54
C LYS A 111 -9.75 15.09 1.15
N VAL A 112 -8.61 14.44 0.98
CA VAL A 112 -7.30 14.96 1.36
C VAL A 112 -6.41 15.03 0.15
N LYS A 113 -5.79 16.19 -0.08
CA LYS A 113 -4.85 16.41 -1.16
C LYS A 113 -3.42 16.35 -0.62
N MET A 114 -2.62 15.47 -1.19
CA MET A 114 -1.18 15.33 -0.93
C MET A 114 -0.37 16.18 -1.91
N ASP A 115 0.87 16.47 -1.56
CA ASP A 115 1.80 17.17 -2.47
C ASP A 115 2.00 16.40 -3.78
N LEU A 116 2.19 15.09 -3.65
CA LEU A 116 2.55 14.19 -4.72
C LEU A 116 1.58 13.01 -4.80
N LYS A 117 1.56 12.38 -5.97
CA LYS A 117 0.57 11.37 -6.30
C LYS A 117 0.73 10.14 -5.42
N LEU A 118 -0.41 9.59 -5.01
CA LEU A 118 -0.51 8.29 -4.38
C LEU A 118 -0.80 7.23 -5.44
N ASN A 119 0.05 6.21 -5.53
CA ASN A 119 -0.07 5.17 -6.56
C ASN A 119 -1.08 4.10 -6.17
N ALA A 120 -0.98 3.62 -4.94
CA ALA A 120 -1.86 2.62 -4.39
C ALA A 120 -2.01 2.81 -2.89
N PHE A 121 -3.04 2.17 -2.34
CA PHE A 121 -3.21 2.08 -0.90
C PHE A 121 -3.77 0.71 -0.53
N SER A 122 -3.70 0.36 0.74
CA SER A 122 -4.30 -0.86 1.28
C SER A 122 -4.81 -0.59 2.69
N TRP A 123 -5.97 -1.17 3.01
CA TRP A 123 -6.58 -1.10 4.34
C TRP A 123 -5.93 -2.12 5.28
N ASN A 124 -5.85 -1.79 6.57
CA ASN A 124 -5.47 -2.77 7.57
C ASN A 124 -6.66 -3.75 7.77
N PRO A 125 -6.48 -5.06 7.55
CA PRO A 125 -7.55 -6.04 7.69
C PRO A 125 -7.99 -6.32 9.12
N MET A 126 -7.26 -5.83 10.14
CA MET A 126 -7.64 -5.97 11.55
C MET A 126 -8.13 -4.66 12.18
N GLU A 127 -7.60 -3.52 11.72
CA GLU A 127 -7.97 -2.20 12.26
C GLU A 127 -8.68 -1.37 11.18
N PRO A 128 -10.02 -1.22 11.23
CA PRO A 128 -10.82 -0.65 10.13
C PRO A 128 -10.47 0.80 9.82
N PHE A 129 -9.99 1.56 10.79
CA PHE A 129 -9.71 2.98 10.62
C PHE A 129 -8.30 3.25 10.09
N ILE A 130 -7.43 2.24 9.98
CA ILE A 130 -6.06 2.41 9.48
C ILE A 130 -5.94 1.94 8.04
N PHE A 131 -5.28 2.74 7.22
CA PHE A 131 -4.80 2.30 5.91
C PHE A 131 -3.43 2.91 5.62
N THR A 132 -2.71 2.30 4.68
CA THR A 132 -1.42 2.81 4.20
C THR A 132 -1.50 3.12 2.72
N ALA A 133 -1.00 4.29 2.33
CA ALA A 133 -0.89 4.74 0.96
C ALA A 133 0.58 4.85 0.53
N ALA A 134 0.89 4.31 -0.65
CA ALA A 134 2.17 4.47 -1.34
C ALA A 134 2.18 5.77 -2.14
N SER A 135 3.25 6.56 -2.01
CA SER A 135 3.42 7.80 -2.75
C SER A 135 4.60 7.77 -3.73
N GLU A 136 4.58 8.71 -4.68
CA GLU A 136 5.68 8.92 -5.62
C GLU A 136 6.95 9.51 -4.96
N ASP A 137 6.83 10.24 -3.86
CA ASP A 137 7.91 10.80 -3.01
C ASP A 137 8.61 9.77 -2.13
N TYR A 138 8.69 8.53 -2.61
CA TYR A 138 9.49 7.44 -2.04
C TYR A 138 9.03 6.98 -0.65
N ASN A 139 7.96 7.58 -0.13
CA ASN A 139 7.47 7.35 1.21
C ASN A 139 6.18 6.53 1.16
N VAL A 140 5.85 5.96 2.32
CA VAL A 140 4.54 5.35 2.55
C VAL A 140 3.91 6.01 3.75
N TYR A 141 2.65 6.41 3.60
CA TYR A 141 1.90 7.16 4.58
C TYR A 141 0.84 6.27 5.22
N THR A 142 0.90 6.08 6.54
CA THR A 142 -0.19 5.45 7.29
C THR A 142 -1.16 6.52 7.74
N PHE A 143 -2.41 6.43 7.32
CA PHE A 143 -3.49 7.32 7.71
C PHE A 143 -4.40 6.67 8.74
N ASP A 144 -5.02 7.53 9.56
CA ASP A 144 -6.18 7.18 10.37
C ASP A 144 -7.40 7.89 9.78
N ASN A 145 -8.42 7.14 9.38
CA ASN A 145 -9.64 7.65 8.78
C ASN A 145 -10.36 8.65 9.73
N ARG A 146 -10.27 8.43 11.04
CA ARG A 146 -10.89 9.32 12.03
C ARG A 146 -10.23 10.69 12.00
N PHE A 147 -8.90 10.72 11.98
CA PHE A 147 -8.08 11.94 11.97
C PHE A 147 -7.37 12.11 10.62
N PHE A 148 -8.14 12.59 9.64
CA PHE A 148 -7.70 12.62 8.24
C PHE A 148 -6.76 13.79 7.89
N LYS A 149 -6.53 14.74 8.81
CA LYS A 149 -5.74 15.96 8.54
C LYS A 149 -4.26 15.67 8.25
N PHE A 150 -3.68 14.68 8.92
CA PHE A 150 -2.27 14.34 8.77
C PHE A 150 -2.06 12.82 8.87
N PRO A 151 -1.06 12.27 8.18
CA PRO A 151 -0.71 10.87 8.33
C PRO A 151 -0.24 10.59 9.77
N ARG A 152 -0.70 9.48 10.33
CA ARG A 152 -0.27 8.98 11.64
C ARG A 152 1.23 8.70 11.62
N ARG A 153 1.74 8.12 10.53
CA ARG A 153 3.15 7.74 10.37
C ARG A 153 3.62 7.88 8.92
N VAL A 154 4.92 8.17 8.77
CA VAL A 154 5.62 8.21 7.49
C VAL A 154 6.71 7.15 7.54
N HIS A 155 6.63 6.18 6.64
CA HIS A 155 7.62 5.12 6.48
C HIS A 155 8.63 5.55 5.43
N ARG A 156 9.90 5.57 5.83
CA ARG A 156 10.99 6.10 5.02
C ARG A 156 12.01 5.00 4.79
N GLY A 157 12.30 4.70 3.55
CA GLY A 157 13.33 3.71 3.21
C GLY A 157 13.50 3.51 1.72
N HIS A 158 12.45 3.73 0.91
CA HIS A 158 12.59 3.65 -0.54
C HIS A 158 13.43 4.76 -1.14
N VAL A 159 14.03 4.42 -2.28
CA VAL A 159 14.88 5.31 -3.05
C VAL A 159 14.11 5.86 -4.27
N ASN A 160 13.05 5.19 -4.69
CA ASN A 160 12.21 5.64 -5.80
C ASN A 160 10.73 5.45 -5.45
N ALA A 161 9.85 5.88 -6.36
CA ALA A 161 8.41 5.88 -6.17
C ALA A 161 7.89 4.50 -5.73
N VAL A 162 7.05 4.51 -4.71
CA VAL A 162 6.40 3.30 -4.21
C VAL A 162 5.18 3.05 -5.08
N LEU A 163 5.10 1.87 -5.70
CA LEU A 163 4.06 1.56 -6.68
C LEU A 163 2.87 0.87 -6.04
N ASP A 164 3.12 -0.02 -5.08
CA ASP A 164 2.06 -0.77 -4.42
C ASP A 164 2.34 -1.07 -2.94
N VAL A 165 1.27 -1.23 -2.16
CA VAL A 165 1.30 -1.60 -0.74
C VAL A 165 0.23 -2.65 -0.48
N ASP A 166 0.56 -3.63 0.35
CA ASP A 166 -0.40 -4.63 0.82
C ASP A 166 -0.15 -5.00 2.27
N TYR A 167 -1.24 -5.15 3.04
CA TYR A 167 -1.17 -5.59 4.42
C TYR A 167 -1.10 -7.11 4.52
N SER A 168 -0.37 -7.57 5.53
CA SER A 168 -0.56 -8.94 6.02
C SER A 168 -1.98 -9.09 6.59
N PRO A 169 -2.61 -10.27 6.45
CA PRO A 169 -3.93 -10.53 7.02
C PRO A 169 -3.92 -10.44 8.56
N THR A 170 -2.74 -10.52 9.20
CA THR A 170 -2.58 -10.28 10.64
C THR A 170 -2.69 -8.80 11.04
N GLY A 171 -2.61 -7.86 10.08
CA GLY A 171 -2.66 -6.42 10.31
C GLY A 171 -1.44 -5.80 11.00
N ARG A 172 -0.42 -6.61 11.36
CA ARG A 172 0.77 -6.15 12.09
C ARG A 172 1.93 -5.72 11.19
N GLU A 173 1.93 -6.28 9.99
CA GLU A 173 2.98 -6.05 8.99
C GLU A 173 2.36 -5.71 7.65
N PHE A 174 3.10 -4.96 6.85
CA PHE A 174 2.74 -4.64 5.48
C PHE A 174 3.98 -4.66 4.59
N VAL A 175 3.76 -4.85 3.30
CA VAL A 175 4.81 -4.96 2.30
C VAL A 175 4.59 -3.91 1.24
N THR A 176 5.69 -3.36 0.74
CA THR A 176 5.65 -2.32 -0.28
C THR A 176 6.60 -2.65 -1.42
N GLY A 177 6.10 -2.49 -2.64
CA GLY A 177 6.85 -2.66 -3.88
C GLY A 177 7.18 -1.31 -4.48
N SER A 178 8.41 -1.15 -4.95
CA SER A 178 8.90 0.14 -5.45
C SER A 178 9.51 0.02 -6.84
N TYR A 179 9.53 1.16 -7.51
CA TYR A 179 10.19 1.34 -8.80
C TYR A 179 11.71 1.13 -8.70
N ASP A 180 12.30 1.24 -7.50
CA ASP A 180 13.72 0.98 -7.23
C ASP A 180 14.11 -0.52 -7.29
N SER A 181 13.23 -1.39 -7.78
CA SER A 181 13.41 -2.84 -7.87
C SER A 181 13.58 -3.56 -6.54
N THR A 182 13.11 -2.95 -5.45
CA THR A 182 13.10 -3.56 -4.12
C THR A 182 11.70 -3.78 -3.60
N ILE A 183 11.59 -4.81 -2.78
CA ILE A 183 10.43 -5.08 -1.93
C ILE A 183 10.88 -4.80 -0.51
N ARG A 184 10.15 -3.96 0.21
CA ARG A 184 10.44 -3.67 1.62
C ARG A 184 9.31 -4.16 2.50
N LEU A 185 9.68 -4.79 3.61
CA LEU A 185 8.74 -5.25 4.62
C LEU A 185 8.81 -4.34 5.84
N TRP A 186 7.65 -4.04 6.39
CA TRP A 186 7.47 -3.05 7.43
C TRP A 186 6.59 -3.62 8.54
N LYS A 187 6.91 -3.25 9.77
CA LYS A 187 5.97 -3.39 10.89
C LYS A 187 5.12 -2.13 10.92
N CYS A 188 3.81 -2.23 11.18
CA CYS A 188 2.91 -1.07 11.32
C CYS A 188 3.43 -0.07 12.36
N ASP A 189 4.12 -0.58 13.38
CA ASP A 189 4.69 0.21 14.47
C ASP A 189 6.12 0.73 14.24
N SER A 190 6.75 0.42 13.11
CA SER A 190 8.09 0.91 12.77
C SER A 190 8.01 1.96 11.68
N THR A 191 8.96 2.91 11.63
CA THR A 191 9.13 3.83 10.49
C THR A 191 10.22 3.36 9.52
N GLU A 192 11.01 2.36 9.92
CA GLU A 192 12.07 1.74 9.13
C GLU A 192 11.65 0.32 8.72
N SER A 193 12.10 -0.12 7.54
CA SER A 193 11.88 -1.47 7.04
C SER A 193 12.74 -2.47 7.80
N PHE A 194 12.19 -3.63 8.16
CA PHE A 194 12.94 -4.67 8.85
C PHE A 194 13.63 -5.65 7.89
N ASP A 195 13.07 -5.82 6.68
CA ASP A 195 13.68 -6.61 5.62
C ASP A 195 13.53 -5.96 4.25
N VAL A 196 14.46 -6.29 3.36
CA VAL A 196 14.50 -5.80 1.98
C VAL A 196 14.85 -6.96 1.06
N TYR A 197 13.96 -7.26 0.12
CA TYR A 197 14.20 -8.26 -0.91
C TYR A 197 14.54 -7.59 -2.24
N HIS A 198 15.60 -8.08 -2.86
CA HIS A 198 16.02 -7.71 -4.20
C HIS A 198 16.66 -8.91 -4.90
N THR A 199 16.60 -8.93 -6.23
CA THR A 199 17.46 -9.80 -7.03
C THR A 199 18.03 -9.00 -8.19
N ARG A 200 19.19 -9.41 -8.73
CA ARG A 200 19.79 -8.77 -9.91
C ARG A 200 18.90 -8.81 -11.15
N ARG A 201 18.05 -9.84 -11.27
CA ARG A 201 17.12 -10.04 -12.40
C ARG A 201 15.74 -9.41 -12.17
N MET A 202 15.51 -8.78 -11.02
CA MET A 202 14.25 -8.11 -10.74
C MET A 202 14.43 -6.64 -11.07
N LYS A 203 13.62 -6.15 -12.00
CA LYS A 203 13.46 -4.73 -12.29
C LYS A 203 12.32 -4.16 -11.44
N ARG A 204 11.60 -3.17 -11.96
CA ARG A 204 10.54 -2.43 -11.25
C ARG A 204 9.50 -3.40 -10.69
N VAL A 205 9.16 -3.26 -9.41
CA VAL A 205 8.13 -4.08 -8.76
C VAL A 205 6.82 -3.34 -8.85
N LEU A 206 5.89 -3.84 -9.67
CA LEU A 206 4.66 -3.12 -10.00
C LEU A 206 3.57 -3.35 -8.94
N VAL A 207 3.37 -4.61 -8.54
CA VAL A 207 2.32 -5.02 -7.59
C VAL A 207 2.94 -5.96 -6.57
N VAL A 208 2.49 -5.85 -5.32
CA VAL A 208 2.89 -6.74 -4.23
C VAL A 208 1.64 -7.20 -3.49
N LYS A 209 1.58 -8.49 -3.16
CA LYS A 209 0.49 -9.07 -2.40
C LYS A 209 0.98 -10.01 -1.32
N VAL A 210 0.35 -9.95 -0.15
CA VAL A 210 0.61 -10.92 0.92
C VAL A 210 -0.40 -12.05 0.80
N THR A 211 0.08 -13.28 0.99
CA THR A 211 -0.79 -14.46 1.05
C THR A 211 -1.68 -14.40 2.29
N LEU A 212 -2.87 -15.01 2.22
CA LEU A 212 -3.81 -15.09 3.34
C LEU A 212 -3.26 -15.84 4.56
N ASP A 213 -2.24 -16.67 4.36
CA ASP A 213 -1.51 -17.35 5.44
C ASP A 213 -0.48 -16.44 6.14
N ALA A 214 -0.30 -15.19 5.68
CA ALA A 214 0.73 -14.23 6.09
C ALA A 214 2.20 -14.68 5.91
N LYS A 215 2.45 -15.92 5.48
CA LYS A 215 3.81 -16.50 5.40
C LYS A 215 4.56 -16.11 4.13
N PHE A 216 3.85 -15.83 3.05
CA PHE A 216 4.45 -15.55 1.76
C PHE A 216 4.02 -14.19 1.21
N VAL A 217 4.94 -13.61 0.45
CA VAL A 217 4.79 -12.36 -0.28
C VAL A 217 4.97 -12.66 -1.76
N LEU A 218 3.98 -12.27 -2.55
CA LEU A 218 4.00 -12.30 -4.00
C LEU A 218 4.43 -10.94 -4.52
N SER A 219 5.34 -10.93 -5.48
CA SER A 219 5.76 -9.73 -6.18
C SER A 219 5.63 -9.92 -7.67
N SER A 220 4.99 -8.98 -8.36
CA SER A 220 5.03 -8.90 -9.81
C SER A 220 6.07 -7.86 -10.22
N SER A 221 6.90 -8.24 -11.19
CA SER A 221 7.93 -7.35 -11.72
C SER A 221 7.62 -6.99 -13.17
N SER A 222 8.13 -5.85 -13.64
CA SER A 222 8.09 -5.47 -15.06
C SER A 222 8.79 -6.47 -15.98
N ASP A 223 9.59 -7.39 -15.43
CA ASP A 223 10.21 -8.51 -16.17
C ASP A 223 9.26 -9.68 -16.44
N GLN A 224 7.94 -9.44 -16.38
CA GLN A 224 6.87 -10.41 -16.64
C GLN A 224 6.84 -11.62 -15.70
N ASN A 225 7.69 -11.62 -14.67
CA ASN A 225 7.78 -12.69 -13.69
C ASN A 225 7.02 -12.34 -12.41
N VAL A 226 6.25 -13.31 -11.92
CA VAL A 226 5.73 -13.33 -10.55
C VAL A 226 6.69 -14.15 -9.70
N ARG A 227 7.14 -13.56 -8.59
CA ARG A 227 8.05 -14.21 -7.64
C ARG A 227 7.36 -14.35 -6.29
N LEU A 228 7.65 -15.45 -5.60
CA LEU A 228 7.18 -15.75 -4.26
C LEU A 228 8.35 -15.68 -3.28
N TRP A 229 8.14 -14.97 -2.18
CA TRP A 229 9.09 -14.73 -1.12
C TRP A 229 8.48 -15.16 0.20
N LYS A 230 9.31 -15.54 1.18
CA LYS A 230 8.85 -15.68 2.57
C LYS A 230 8.67 -14.29 3.18
N ALA A 231 7.65 -14.08 4.00
CA ALA A 231 7.50 -12.85 4.79
C ALA A 231 8.64 -12.75 5.82
N HIS A 232 8.89 -13.85 6.54
CA HIS A 232 10.05 -13.99 7.41
C HIS A 232 11.10 -14.89 6.77
N ALA A 233 12.22 -14.30 6.33
CA ALA A 233 13.28 -15.01 5.62
C ALA A 233 13.86 -16.19 6.42
N ASN A 234 13.92 -16.07 7.75
CA ASN A 234 14.43 -17.08 8.68
C ASN A 234 13.41 -18.16 9.04
N GLU A 235 12.15 -18.03 8.66
CA GLU A 235 11.11 -19.00 9.02
C GLU A 235 11.28 -20.30 8.22
N ILE A 236 11.23 -21.42 8.94
CA ILE A 236 11.33 -22.77 8.38
C ILE A 236 9.96 -23.19 7.86
N ILE A 237 9.90 -23.71 6.64
CA ILE A 237 8.66 -24.26 6.06
C ILE A 237 8.55 -25.72 6.49
N GLY A 238 7.36 -26.14 6.91
CA GLY A 238 7.04 -27.53 7.24
C GLY A 238 6.73 -27.76 8.72
N PRO A 239 6.47 -29.01 9.12
CA PRO A 239 6.21 -29.36 10.51
C PRO A 239 7.49 -29.21 11.35
N ILE A 240 7.42 -28.43 12.42
CA ILE A 240 8.53 -28.19 13.36
C ILE A 240 8.24 -28.96 14.65
N GLN A 241 9.24 -29.67 15.18
CA GLN A 241 9.11 -30.35 16.47
C GLN A 241 8.88 -29.35 17.63
N PRO A 242 8.07 -29.68 18.65
CA PRO A 242 7.77 -28.75 19.74
C PRO A 242 9.01 -28.19 20.45
N ARG A 243 10.04 -29.02 20.66
CA ARG A 243 11.32 -28.59 21.27
C ARG A 243 12.03 -27.54 20.42
N GLN A 244 12.09 -27.74 19.11
CA GLN A 244 12.70 -26.79 18.18
C GLN A 244 11.89 -25.48 18.12
N LYS A 245 10.56 -25.55 18.13
CA LYS A 245 9.68 -24.38 18.19
C LYS A 245 9.93 -23.54 19.45
N ALA A 246 10.01 -24.17 20.62
CA ALA A 246 10.31 -23.49 21.88
C ALA A 246 11.70 -22.83 21.86
N SER A 247 12.70 -23.51 21.28
CA SER A 247 14.03 -22.93 21.08
C SER A 247 13.98 -21.69 20.19
N LEU A 248 13.26 -21.72 19.07
CA LEU A 248 13.12 -20.57 18.17
C LEU A 248 12.41 -19.40 18.86
N GLN A 249 11.34 -19.65 19.61
CA GLN A 249 10.63 -18.62 20.39
C GLN A 249 11.54 -17.99 21.45
N THR A 250 12.40 -18.78 22.08
CA THR A 250 13.38 -18.30 23.05
C THR A 250 14.45 -17.44 22.37
N CYS A 251 14.92 -17.83 21.19
CA CYS A 251 15.83 -17.01 20.38
C CYS A 251 15.17 -15.69 19.95
N GLU A 252 13.90 -15.71 19.55
CA GLU A 252 13.17 -14.49 19.17
C GLU A 252 12.92 -13.55 20.36
N SER A 253 12.57 -14.08 21.53
CA SER A 253 12.37 -13.27 22.73
C SER A 253 13.68 -12.65 23.22
N LEU A 254 14.79 -13.39 23.18
CA LEU A 254 16.12 -12.85 23.48
C LEU A 254 16.53 -11.79 22.44
N ARG A 255 16.26 -12.03 21.16
CA ARG A 255 16.56 -11.08 20.08
C ARG A 255 15.83 -9.76 20.28
N GLU A 256 14.54 -9.78 20.64
CA GLU A 256 13.79 -8.55 20.94
C GLU A 256 14.28 -7.89 22.23
N LYS A 257 14.59 -8.67 23.29
CA LYS A 257 15.14 -8.14 24.55
C LYS A 257 16.47 -7.43 24.39
N PHE A 258 17.36 -7.94 23.54
CA PHE A 258 18.71 -7.39 23.31
C PHE A 258 18.84 -6.57 22.03
N LYS A 259 17.72 -6.21 21.38
CA LYS A 259 17.70 -5.49 20.10
C LYS A 259 18.45 -4.16 20.11
N ASP A 260 18.47 -3.48 21.25
CA ASP A 260 19.09 -2.16 21.40
C ASP A 260 20.59 -2.21 21.68
N HIS A 261 21.14 -3.39 22.03
CA HIS A 261 22.58 -3.57 22.23
C HIS A 261 23.32 -3.22 20.91
N PRO A 262 24.38 -2.39 20.92
CA PRO A 262 24.94 -1.81 19.71
C PRO A 262 25.43 -2.84 18.70
N GLU A 263 26.06 -3.92 19.15
CA GLU A 263 26.55 -5.01 18.29
C GLU A 263 25.39 -5.81 17.69
N VAL A 264 24.40 -6.16 18.51
CA VAL A 264 23.19 -6.89 18.07
C VAL A 264 22.44 -6.04 17.06
N ARG A 265 22.20 -4.77 17.36
CA ARG A 265 21.54 -3.81 16.48
C ARG A 265 22.28 -3.65 15.15
N LYS A 266 23.61 -3.59 15.17
CA LYS A 266 24.44 -3.50 13.95
C LYS A 266 24.23 -4.73 13.07
N ILE A 267 24.24 -5.92 13.65
CA ILE A 267 24.00 -7.18 12.93
C ILE A 267 22.57 -7.23 12.38
N LEU A 268 21.56 -6.89 13.20
CA LEU A 268 20.15 -6.91 12.80
C LEU A 268 19.83 -5.90 11.67
N LYS A 269 20.46 -4.72 11.69
CA LYS A 269 20.26 -3.68 10.66
C LYS A 269 21.10 -3.93 9.40
N HIS A 270 22.16 -4.71 9.47
CA HIS A 270 23.04 -4.93 8.33
C HIS A 270 22.35 -5.79 7.26
N ARG A 271 22.12 -5.19 6.09
CA ARG A 271 21.57 -5.87 4.91
C ARG A 271 22.40 -5.52 3.68
N HIS A 272 22.65 -6.52 2.84
CA HIS A 272 23.34 -6.31 1.58
C HIS A 272 22.37 -5.70 0.56
N LEU A 273 22.57 -4.43 0.20
CA LEU A 273 21.82 -3.74 -0.83
C LEU A 273 22.65 -3.61 -2.12
N PRO A 274 22.03 -3.58 -3.32
CA PRO A 274 22.75 -3.26 -4.54
C PRO A 274 23.44 -1.89 -4.44
N LYS A 275 24.62 -1.77 -5.06
CA LYS A 275 25.47 -0.57 -4.95
C LYS A 275 24.74 0.73 -5.32
N THR A 276 23.90 0.67 -6.36
CA THR A 276 23.10 1.81 -6.83
C THR A 276 22.10 2.28 -5.76
N ILE A 277 21.30 1.35 -5.22
CA ILE A 277 20.33 1.64 -4.16
C ILE A 277 21.02 2.14 -2.89
N HIS A 278 22.17 1.56 -2.53
CA HIS A 278 22.93 2.01 -1.36
C HIS A 278 23.47 3.43 -1.52
N ALA A 279 24.00 3.77 -2.70
CA ALA A 279 24.49 5.11 -2.99
C ALA A 279 23.35 6.14 -2.93
N SER A 280 22.25 5.90 -3.63
CA SER A 280 21.10 6.80 -3.63
C SER A 280 20.41 6.91 -2.27
N SER A 281 20.37 5.82 -1.49
CA SER A 281 19.87 5.88 -0.10
C SER A 281 20.73 6.78 0.79
N LYS A 282 22.06 6.74 0.63
CA LYS A 282 22.99 7.67 1.31
C LYS A 282 22.77 9.10 0.86
N GLU A 283 22.61 9.34 -0.44
CA GLU A 283 22.31 10.68 -0.98
C GLU A 283 21.01 11.23 -0.37
N HIS A 284 19.93 10.44 -0.33
CA HIS A 284 18.66 10.82 0.30
C HIS A 284 18.83 11.11 1.80
N ALA A 285 19.70 10.39 2.50
CA ALA A 285 19.99 10.68 3.90
C ALA A 285 20.76 12.02 4.07
N ILE A 286 21.72 12.30 3.19
CA ILE A 286 22.49 13.54 3.19
C ILE A 286 21.60 14.75 2.86
N ILE A 287 20.77 14.66 1.82
CA ILE A 287 19.83 15.71 1.41
C ILE A 287 18.90 16.07 2.58
N ARG A 288 18.28 15.07 3.20
CA ARG A 288 17.38 15.30 4.35
C ARG A 288 18.11 15.86 5.57
N ALA A 289 19.35 15.44 5.83
CA ALA A 289 20.14 15.99 6.92
C ALA A 289 20.50 17.46 6.65
N LYS A 290 20.80 17.81 5.39
CA LYS A 290 21.05 19.18 4.95
C LYS A 290 19.79 20.06 5.08
N GLU A 291 18.64 19.58 4.66
CA GLU A 291 17.35 20.29 4.79
C GLU A 291 17.00 20.54 6.25
N ARG A 292 17.08 19.52 7.11
CA ARG A 292 16.84 19.67 8.56
C ARG A 292 17.80 20.69 9.19
N ARG A 293 19.07 20.70 8.79
CA ARG A 293 20.05 21.70 9.24
C ARG A 293 19.68 23.10 8.75
N LYS A 294 19.27 23.25 7.49
CA LYS A 294 18.83 24.53 6.91
C LYS A 294 17.60 25.08 7.63
N GLU A 295 16.58 24.26 7.87
CA GLU A 295 15.37 24.64 8.62
C GLU A 295 15.69 25.01 10.08
N ARG A 296 16.63 24.29 10.71
CA ARG A 296 17.08 24.63 12.06
C ARG A 296 17.80 25.97 12.08
N ASN A 297 18.72 26.20 11.14
CA ASN A 297 19.48 27.44 11.06
C ASN A 297 18.58 28.63 10.75
N THR A 298 17.66 28.50 9.80
CA THR A 298 16.68 29.56 9.49
C THR A 298 15.83 29.92 10.71
N ARG A 299 15.40 28.94 11.53
CA ARG A 299 14.69 29.21 12.79
C ARG A 299 15.53 29.90 13.86
N ILE A 300 16.83 29.60 13.94
CA ILE A 300 17.72 30.21 14.94
C ILE A 300 18.11 31.64 14.52
N PHE A 301 18.35 31.87 13.23
CA PHE A 301 18.93 33.12 12.73
C PHE A 301 17.91 34.12 12.19
N ASN A 302 16.71 33.69 11.75
CA ASN A 302 15.64 34.64 11.41
C ASN A 302 14.88 35.03 12.68
N LYS A 303 14.66 36.35 12.87
CA LYS A 303 13.84 36.91 13.95
C LYS A 303 12.33 36.65 13.81
N ASN A 304 11.91 35.97 12.75
CA ASN A 304 10.51 35.61 12.55
C ASN A 304 10.26 34.25 13.22
N ASP A 305 9.36 34.22 14.21
CA ASP A 305 8.90 33.00 14.90
C ASP A 305 8.10 32.10 13.95
N LEU A 306 8.80 31.43 13.04
CA LEU A 306 8.20 30.43 12.17
C LEU A 306 7.85 29.18 13.00
N PRO A 307 6.58 28.74 13.03
CA PRO A 307 6.18 27.57 13.80
C PRO A 307 6.84 26.30 13.26
N PHE A 308 7.21 25.39 14.17
CA PHE A 308 7.73 24.07 13.78
C PHE A 308 6.61 23.19 13.25
N ILE A 309 6.61 22.97 11.93
CA ILE A 309 5.71 22.03 11.28
C ILE A 309 6.33 20.62 11.37
N PRO A 310 5.66 19.65 12.02
CA PRO A 310 6.11 18.26 12.05
C PRO A 310 6.25 17.71 10.62
N ASP A 311 7.25 16.86 10.38
CA ASP A 311 7.46 16.20 9.09
C ASP A 311 6.24 15.44 8.56
N LYS A 312 5.29 15.06 9.43
CA LYS A 312 4.05 14.38 9.07
C LYS A 312 3.05 15.32 8.39
N GLU A 313 3.03 16.59 8.79
CA GLU A 313 2.08 17.58 8.27
C GLU A 313 2.57 18.23 6.97
N LYS A 314 3.89 18.23 6.74
CA LYS A 314 4.50 18.86 5.56
C LYS A 314 3.98 18.34 4.22
N HIS A 315 3.54 17.08 4.17
CA HIS A 315 3.17 16.40 2.92
C HIS A 315 1.66 16.49 2.59
N VAL A 316 0.86 17.05 3.51
CA VAL A 316 -0.58 17.24 3.30
C VAL A 316 -0.84 18.70 2.94
N VAL A 317 -1.36 18.92 1.73
CA VAL A 317 -1.66 20.26 1.20
C VAL A 317 -2.95 20.80 1.81
N ALA A 318 -4.03 20.00 1.74
CA ALA A 318 -5.35 20.44 2.14
C ALA A 318 -6.25 19.27 2.51
N GLN A 319 -7.19 19.53 3.41
CA GLN A 319 -8.30 18.64 3.71
C GLN A 319 -9.61 19.37 3.40
N TYR A 320 -10.48 18.71 2.63
CA TYR A 320 -11.84 19.12 2.35
C TYR A 320 -12.80 18.21 3.14
N LYS A 321 -13.81 18.84 3.73
CA LYS A 321 -14.93 18.19 4.42
C LYS A 321 -16.16 18.25 3.55
#